data_AF-A0A259JXY5-F1
#
_entry.id   AF-A0A259JXY5-F1
#
_cell.length_a   1.000
_cell.length_b   1.000
_cell.length_c   1.000
_cell.angle_alpha   90.00
_cell.angle_beta   90.00
_cell.angle_gamma   90.00
#
_symmetry.space_group_name_H-M   'P 1'
#
loop_
_entity.id
_entity.type
_entity.pdbx_description
1 polymer ?
#
loop_
_entity_poly.entity_id
_entity_poly.type
_entity_poly.pdbx_seq_one_letter_code
_entity_poly.pdbx_strand_id
1 'polypeptide(L)'
;DMPLPPVMVYGDDLTHIVTEEGIANLLLCDSLAERAQAIRGVAGYTEVGRKRDRQMVETLRARGAIVYPEDIGVDKRLASRDLLAARSIKDLVRWSEGLYAPPARFKNW
;
A
#
# COMPACT_ATOMS: atom_id res chain seq x y z
N ASP A 1 12.76 -21.23 24.30
CA ASP A 1 12.93 -20.91 22.87
C ASP A 1 11.56 -20.96 22.20
N MET A 2 11.22 -20.01 21.33
CA MET A 2 9.93 -20.09 20.63
C MET A 2 10.08 -21.02 19.42
N PRO A 3 9.20 -22.03 19.23
CA PRO A 3 9.34 -23.01 18.17
C PRO A 3 9.14 -22.43 16.76
N LEU A 4 8.55 -21.24 16.65
CA LEU A 4 8.29 -20.53 15.39
C LEU A 4 8.54 -19.02 15.57
N PRO A 5 8.97 -18.32 14.51
CA PRO A 5 9.09 -16.87 14.54
C PRO A 5 7.72 -16.21 14.70
N PRO A 6 7.62 -15.07 15.41
CA PRO A 6 6.36 -14.35 15.62
C PRO A 6 5.97 -13.56 14.36
N VAL A 7 5.39 -14.24 13.37
CA VAL A 7 4.87 -13.64 12.15
C VAL A 7 3.48 -13.04 12.42
N MET A 8 3.32 -11.73 12.20
CA MET A 8 2.04 -11.04 12.43
C MET A 8 0.97 -11.43 11.40
N VAL A 9 1.36 -11.48 10.11
CA VAL A 9 0.52 -11.92 9.00
C VAL A 9 1.38 -12.76 8.08
N TYR A 10 0.92 -13.98 7.79
CA TYR A 10 1.63 -14.87 6.90
C TYR A 10 1.53 -14.40 5.45
N GLY A 11 2.60 -14.64 4.69
CA GLY A 11 2.66 -14.18 3.31
C GLY A 11 1.52 -14.75 2.48
N ASP A 12 1.27 -16.04 2.61
CA ASP A 12 0.22 -16.81 1.95
C ASP A 12 -1.20 -16.32 2.24
N ASP A 13 -1.42 -15.64 3.37
CA ASP A 13 -2.71 -14.98 3.69
C ASP A 13 -2.87 -13.59 3.04
N LEU A 14 -1.81 -13.02 2.47
CA LEU A 14 -1.86 -11.72 1.81
C LEU A 14 -2.45 -11.84 0.40
N THR A 15 -3.48 -11.05 0.13
CA THR A 15 -4.06 -10.89 -1.22
C THR A 15 -3.45 -9.72 -1.97
N HIS A 16 -3.15 -8.61 -1.27
CA HIS A 16 -2.61 -7.40 -1.86
C HIS A 16 -1.49 -6.82 -1.00
N ILE A 17 -0.46 -6.31 -1.66
CA ILE A 17 0.51 -5.40 -1.04
C ILE A 17 0.41 -4.07 -1.75
N VAL A 18 0.23 -3.00 -0.98
CA VAL A 18 0.11 -1.63 -1.49
C VAL A 18 1.28 -0.82 -0.95
N THR A 19 2.02 -0.18 -1.86
CA THR A 19 3.12 0.75 -1.56
C THR A 19 2.93 2.04 -2.36
N GLU A 20 3.80 3.02 -2.16
CA GLU A 20 3.88 4.23 -2.97
C GLU A 20 4.29 3.96 -4.43
N GLU A 21 4.90 2.81 -4.69
CA GLU A 21 5.30 2.39 -6.03
C GLU A 21 4.12 1.80 -6.80
N GLY A 22 3.23 1.06 -6.12
CA GLY A 22 2.04 0.47 -6.72
C GLY A 22 1.42 -0.65 -5.88
N ILE A 23 0.63 -1.49 -6.53
CA ILE A 23 -0.13 -2.59 -5.95
C ILE A 23 0.37 -3.91 -6.54
N ALA A 24 0.70 -4.88 -5.68
CA ALA A 24 0.89 -6.27 -6.07
C ALA A 24 -0.37 -7.06 -5.67
N ASN A 25 -1.13 -7.52 -6.66
CA ASN A 25 -2.28 -8.40 -6.48
C ASN A 25 -1.79 -9.87 -6.51
N LEU A 26 -1.57 -10.43 -5.33
CA LEU A 26 -0.96 -11.74 -5.13
C LEU A 26 -1.92 -12.89 -5.48
N LEU A 27 -3.22 -12.63 -5.57
CA LEU A 27 -4.22 -13.61 -6.02
C LEU A 27 -4.11 -13.93 -7.51
N LEU A 28 -3.45 -13.06 -8.29
CA LEU A 28 -3.23 -13.26 -9.73
C LEU A 28 -1.88 -13.92 -10.05
N CYS A 29 -1.14 -14.34 -9.03
CA CYS A 29 0.14 -15.03 -9.17
C CYS A 29 -0.07 -16.55 -9.05
N ASP A 30 0.45 -17.31 -10.01
CA ASP A 30 0.26 -18.76 -10.08
C ASP A 30 1.32 -19.54 -9.30
N SER A 31 2.35 -18.87 -8.79
CA SER A 31 3.46 -19.50 -8.07
C SER A 31 4.09 -18.59 -7.03
N LEU A 32 4.84 -19.20 -6.10
CA LEU A 32 5.68 -18.44 -5.15
C LEU A 32 6.73 -17.59 -5.85
N ALA A 33 7.23 -18.02 -7.01
CA ALA A 33 8.20 -17.26 -7.80
C ALA A 33 7.56 -15.99 -8.38
N GLU A 34 6.35 -16.11 -8.95
CA GLU A 34 5.58 -14.94 -9.41
C GLU A 34 5.23 -14.02 -8.26
N ARG A 35 4.72 -14.56 -7.14
CA ARG A 35 4.46 -13.78 -5.91
C ARG A 35 5.68 -13.00 -5.48
N ALA A 36 6.85 -13.66 -5.40
CA ALA A 36 8.08 -12.99 -5.03
C ALA A 36 8.42 -11.85 -5.99
N GLN A 37 8.23 -12.02 -7.30
CA GLN A 37 8.49 -10.98 -8.29
C GLN A 37 7.45 -9.86 -8.27
N ALA A 38 6.17 -10.17 -8.02
CA ALA A 38 5.12 -9.17 -7.81
C ALA A 38 5.44 -8.27 -6.61
N ILE A 39 5.83 -8.88 -5.48
CA ILE A 39 6.26 -8.15 -4.28
C ILE A 39 7.47 -7.27 -4.59
N ARG A 40 8.49 -7.81 -5.26
CA ARG A 40 9.69 -7.04 -5.65
C ARG A 40 9.37 -5.90 -6.61
N GLY A 41 8.39 -6.08 -7.49
CA GLY A 41 7.94 -5.08 -8.45
C GLY A 41 7.31 -3.83 -7.82
N VAL A 42 6.83 -3.93 -6.58
CA VAL A 42 6.26 -2.80 -5.80
C VAL A 42 7.09 -2.42 -4.57
N ALA A 43 8.25 -3.05 -4.35
CA ALA A 43 9.08 -2.80 -3.17
C ALA A 43 10.12 -1.66 -3.35
N GLY A 44 10.02 -0.86 -4.41
CA GLY A 44 10.88 0.30 -4.65
C GLY A 44 12.38 -0.02 -4.71
N TYR A 45 13.21 0.85 -4.11
CA TYR A 45 14.67 0.73 -4.07
C TYR A 45 15.23 0.00 -2.84
N THR A 46 14.39 -0.80 -2.18
CA THR A 46 14.80 -1.66 -1.06
C THR A 46 15.67 -2.83 -1.51
N GLU A 47 16.30 -3.53 -0.56
CA GLU A 47 17.07 -4.75 -0.87
C GLU A 47 16.20 -5.83 -1.56
N VAL A 48 14.92 -5.91 -1.19
CA VAL A 48 13.94 -6.78 -1.83
C VAL A 48 13.66 -6.28 -3.25
N GLY A 49 13.30 -5.01 -3.42
CA GLY A 49 12.91 -4.44 -4.71
C GLY A 49 14.03 -4.43 -5.76
N ARG A 50 15.31 -4.37 -5.34
CA ARG A 50 16.48 -4.46 -6.23
C ARG A 50 16.68 -5.85 -6.85
N LYS A 51 16.09 -6.90 -6.27
CA LYS A 51 16.16 -8.29 -6.77
C LYS A 51 15.09 -8.60 -7.83
N ARG A 52 14.38 -7.57 -8.32
CA ARG A 52 13.33 -7.75 -9.33
C ARG A 52 13.91 -8.16 -10.68
N ASP A 53 13.23 -9.11 -11.31
CA ASP A 53 13.41 -9.40 -12.72
C ASP A 53 12.49 -8.48 -13.53
N ARG A 54 13.07 -7.65 -14.40
CA ARG A 54 12.30 -6.63 -15.15
C ARG A 54 11.30 -7.27 -16.13
N GLN A 55 11.69 -8.36 -16.79
CA GLN A 55 10.83 -9.03 -17.76
C GLN A 55 9.66 -9.74 -17.08
N MET A 56 9.91 -10.36 -15.91
CA MET A 56 8.84 -10.94 -15.12
C MET A 56 7.89 -9.86 -14.58
N VAL A 57 8.41 -8.74 -14.10
CA VAL A 57 7.59 -7.61 -13.62
C VAL A 57 6.70 -7.06 -14.73
N GLU A 58 7.23 -6.87 -15.94
CA GLU A 58 6.44 -6.43 -17.10
C GLU A 58 5.33 -7.43 -17.45
N THR A 59 5.62 -8.73 -17.39
CA THR A 59 4.64 -9.80 -17.61
C THR A 59 3.53 -9.79 -16.56
N LEU A 60 3.90 -9.63 -15.29
CA LEU A 60 2.95 -9.55 -14.17
C LEU A 60 2.11 -8.27 -14.24
N ARG A 61 2.70 -7.14 -14.66
CA ARG A 61 1.97 -5.89 -14.89
C ARG A 61 0.95 -6.03 -16.02
N ALA A 62 1.33 -6.64 -17.14
CA ALA A 62 0.42 -6.88 -18.26
C ALA A 62 -0.80 -7.76 -17.88
N ARG A 63 -0.64 -8.64 -16.88
CA ARG A 63 -1.71 -9.47 -16.31
C ARG A 63 -2.53 -8.78 -15.22
N GLY A 64 -2.15 -7.58 -14.78
CA GLY A 64 -2.76 -6.87 -13.65
C GLY A 64 -2.35 -7.41 -12.28
N ALA A 65 -1.40 -8.34 -12.20
CA ALA A 65 -0.81 -8.79 -10.93
C ALA A 65 0.07 -7.71 -10.29
N ILE A 66 0.58 -6.78 -11.10
CA ILE A 66 1.19 -5.53 -10.65
C ILE A 66 0.41 -4.38 -11.28
N VAL A 67 0.08 -3.36 -10.49
CA VAL A 67 -0.62 -2.16 -10.95
C VAL A 67 0.11 -0.94 -10.42
N TYR A 68 0.66 -0.11 -11.30
CA TYR A 68 1.25 1.17 -10.92
C TYR A 68 0.21 2.30 -10.97
N PRO A 69 0.44 3.43 -10.27
CA PRO A 69 -0.51 4.54 -10.25
C PRO A 69 -0.97 5.00 -11.63
N GLU A 70 -0.05 5.06 -12.60
CA GLU A 70 -0.36 5.43 -13.98
C GLU A 70 -1.30 4.43 -14.70
N ASP A 71 -1.29 3.14 -14.31
CA ASP A 71 -2.15 2.12 -14.90
C ASP A 71 -3.63 2.32 -14.55
N ILE A 72 -3.90 3.05 -13.46
CA ILE A 72 -5.25 3.37 -12.97
C ILE A 72 -5.56 4.87 -13.09
N GLY A 73 -4.78 5.62 -13.86
CA GLY A 73 -5.01 7.04 -14.10
C GLY A 73 -4.72 7.94 -12.89
N VAL A 74 -3.90 7.48 -11.93
CA VAL A 74 -3.49 8.26 -10.76
C VAL A 74 -2.15 8.95 -11.03
N ASP A 75 -2.16 10.28 -11.11
CA ASP A 75 -0.94 11.08 -11.13
C ASP A 75 -0.45 11.33 -9.70
N LYS A 76 0.68 10.73 -9.33
CA LYS A 76 1.31 10.85 -8.01
C LYS A 76 1.56 12.31 -7.58
N ARG A 77 1.72 13.24 -8.53
CA ARG A 77 1.96 14.66 -8.22
C ARG A 77 0.72 15.36 -7.67
N LEU A 78 -0.47 14.82 -7.92
CA LEU A 78 -1.73 15.36 -7.42
C LEU A 78 -2.05 14.89 -5.99
N ALA A 79 -1.31 13.89 -5.47
CA ALA A 79 -1.48 13.36 -4.13
C ALA A 79 -1.01 14.37 -3.06
N SER A 80 -1.86 15.35 -2.76
CA SER A 80 -1.60 16.43 -1.80
C SER A 80 -2.60 16.42 -0.65
N ARG A 81 -2.29 17.20 0.40
CA ARG A 81 -3.20 17.38 1.56
C ARG A 81 -4.53 18.04 1.19
N ASP A 82 -4.63 18.65 0.01
CA ASP A 82 -5.86 19.30 -0.45
C ASP A 82 -6.94 18.29 -0.88
N LEU A 83 -6.57 17.02 -1.08
CA LEU A 83 -7.54 15.93 -1.29
C LEU A 83 -8.22 15.47 0.01
N LEU A 84 -7.74 15.87 1.19
CA LEU A 84 -8.34 15.52 2.47
C LEU A 84 -9.61 16.35 2.71
N ALA A 85 -10.75 15.69 2.92
CA ALA A 85 -12.03 16.37 3.23
C ALA A 85 -11.99 17.17 4.55
N ALA A 86 -11.14 16.74 5.48
CA ALA A 86 -10.83 17.43 6.73
C ALA A 86 -9.30 17.43 6.91
N ARG A 87 -8.69 18.61 7.10
CA ARG A 87 -7.24 18.78 7.14
C ARG A 87 -6.69 18.91 8.56
N SER A 88 -7.58 18.99 9.53
CA SER A 88 -7.29 19.10 10.96
C SER A 88 -8.35 18.39 11.80
N ILE A 89 -8.04 18.14 13.07
CA ILE A 89 -9.02 17.60 14.02
C ILE A 89 -10.16 18.61 14.27
N LYS A 90 -9.87 19.92 14.23
CA LYS A 90 -10.89 20.98 14.28
C LYS A 90 -11.89 20.86 13.14
N ASP A 91 -11.42 20.54 11.94
CA ASP A 91 -12.30 20.27 10.80
C ASP A 91 -13.19 19.05 11.09
N LEU A 92 -12.64 17.96 11.63
CA LEU A 92 -13.44 16.78 11.99
C LEU A 92 -14.53 17.10 13.02
N VAL A 93 -14.24 17.92 14.04
CA VAL A 93 -15.25 18.39 15.01
C VAL A 93 -16.35 19.18 14.30
N ARG A 94 -15.97 20.09 13.40
CA ARG A 94 -16.94 20.87 12.61
C ARG A 94 -17.80 19.98 11.70
N TRP A 95 -17.19 19.04 10.99
CA TRP A 95 -17.88 18.07 10.14
C TRP A 95 -18.84 17.17 10.92
N SER A 96 -18.51 16.87 12.18
CA SER A 96 -19.37 16.11 13.08
C SER A 96 -20.48 16.94 13.74
N GLU A 97 -20.58 18.25 13.45
CA GLU A 97 -21.49 19.18 14.14
C GLU A 97 -21.34 19.16 15.67
N GLY A 98 -20.11 18.95 16.15
CA GLY A 98 -19.80 18.87 17.59
C GLY A 98 -20.05 17.51 18.24
N LEU A 99 -20.51 16.49 17.49
CA LEU A 99 -20.70 15.13 18.03
C LEU A 99 -19.36 14.44 18.34
N TYR A 100 -18.31 14.77 17.61
CA TYR A 100 -16.97 14.28 17.90
C TYR A 100 -16.31 15.10 19.01
N ALA A 101 -16.10 14.46 20.16
CA ALA A 101 -15.38 15.01 21.30
C ALA A 101 -13.94 14.44 21.40
N PRO A 102 -12.96 15.05 20.73
CA PRO A 102 -11.60 14.54 20.69
C PRO A 102 -10.93 14.55 22.08
N PRO A 103 -10.09 13.54 22.41
CA PRO A 103 -9.29 13.52 23.62
C PRO A 103 -8.41 14.78 23.79
N ALA A 104 -8.11 15.14 25.04
CA ALA A 104 -7.37 16.37 25.38
C ALA A 104 -6.06 16.54 24.60
N ARG A 105 -5.31 15.46 24.36
CA ARG A 105 -4.05 15.47 23.61
C ARG A 105 -4.17 16.02 22.18
N PHE A 106 -5.38 16.03 21.62
CA PHE A 106 -5.63 16.53 20.28
C PHE A 106 -6.21 17.94 20.27
N LYS A 107 -6.79 18.44 21.37
CA LYS A 107 -7.51 19.73 21.45
C LYS A 107 -6.64 20.99 21.30
N ASN A 108 -5.34 20.85 21.07
CA ASN A 108 -4.44 21.99 20.86
C ASN A 108 -4.51 22.42 19.39
N TRP A 109 -5.49 23.27 19.08
CA TRP A 109 -5.64 23.98 17.80
C TRP A 109 -6.22 25.38 18.00
#